data_AF-A0A7W2FY40-F1
#
_entry.id   AF-A0A7W2FY40-F1
#
_cell.length_a   1.000
_cell.length_b   1.000
_cell.length_c   1.000
_cell.angle_alpha   90.00
_cell.angle_beta   90.00
_cell.angle_gamma   90.00
#
_symmetry.space_group_name_H-M   'P 1'
#
loop_
_entity.id
_entity.type
_entity.pdbx_description
1 polymer ?
#
loop_
_entity_poly.entity_id
_entity_poly.type
_entity_poly.pdbx_seq_one_letter_code
_entity_poly.pdbx_strand_id
1 'polypeptide(L)'
;MKKIFTIIYYPFVLIFSIFITLYIIIRSCFSSTKFSPEYEPATMESYSIYFENSELKIFSIYAGEIRMGPIFLGFKSEPRIQDIETGIYGDWFYKTDSGIYLQKWNSTKEPNADLIFIDFKNLNVQTIKSNITSVNWKIENIAGNLVFNDFSGNEIAIA
;
A
#
# COMPACT_ATOMS: atom_id res chain seq x y z
N MET A 1 55.93 -1.33 34.59
CA MET A 1 54.70 -2.14 34.74
C MET A 1 53.56 -1.69 33.83
N LYS A 2 53.11 -0.42 33.87
CA LYS A 2 51.99 0.06 33.03
C LYS A 2 52.11 -0.26 31.52
N LYS A 3 53.29 -0.07 30.92
CA LYS A 3 53.53 -0.36 29.48
C LYS A 3 53.38 -1.84 29.09
N ILE A 4 53.71 -2.76 30.00
CA ILE A 4 53.60 -4.22 29.76
C ILE A 4 52.13 -4.64 29.79
N PHE A 5 51.34 -4.08 30.72
CA PHE A 5 49.89 -4.29 30.76
C PHE A 5 49.20 -3.77 29.49
N THR A 6 49.63 -2.62 28.96
CA THR A 6 49.06 -2.08 27.71
C THR A 6 49.35 -2.98 26.51
N ILE A 7 50.57 -3.53 26.41
CA ILE A 7 50.98 -4.42 25.30
C ILE A 7 50.21 -5.75 25.34
N ILE A 8 49.92 -6.29 26.53
CA ILE A 8 49.16 -7.53 26.69
C ILE A 8 47.66 -7.30 26.47
N TYR A 9 47.12 -6.14 26.86
CA TYR A 9 45.69 -5.85 26.77
C TYR A 9 45.22 -5.45 25.36
N TYR A 10 46.06 -4.76 24.60
CA TYR A 10 45.74 -4.30 23.25
C TYR A 10 45.27 -5.41 22.27
N PRO A 11 45.92 -6.59 22.18
CA PRO A 11 45.45 -7.64 21.29
C PRO A 11 44.07 -8.20 21.72
N PHE A 12 43.75 -8.23 23.01
CA PHE A 12 42.45 -8.67 23.49
C PHE A 12 41.32 -7.72 23.08
N VAL A 13 41.54 -6.40 23.19
CA VAL A 13 40.56 -5.39 22.76
C VAL A 13 40.34 -5.47 21.25
N LEU A 14 41.42 -5.66 20.48
CA LEU A 14 41.36 -5.73 19.02
C LEU A 14 40.56 -6.97 18.57
N ILE A 15 40.86 -8.13 19.15
CA ILE A 15 40.12 -9.39 18.91
C ILE A 15 38.64 -9.22 19.29
N PHE A 16 38.34 -8.64 20.45
CA PHE A 16 36.96 -8.42 20.89
C PHE A 16 36.18 -7.49 19.94
N SER A 17 36.81 -6.44 19.41
CA SER A 17 36.17 -5.56 18.41
C SER A 17 35.85 -6.28 17.10
N ILE A 18 36.72 -7.19 16.67
CA ILE A 18 36.51 -8.01 15.47
C ILE A 18 35.32 -8.93 15.68
N PHE A 19 35.21 -9.57 16.85
CA PHE A 19 34.06 -10.42 17.19
C PHE A 19 32.73 -9.65 17.20
N ILE A 20 32.70 -8.43 17.75
CA ILE A 20 31.50 -7.58 17.73
C ILE A 20 31.12 -7.23 16.28
N THR A 21 32.10 -6.81 15.47
CA THR A 21 31.86 -6.42 14.08
C THR A 21 31.35 -7.61 13.26
N LEU A 22 31.94 -8.79 13.45
CA LEU A 22 31.52 -10.02 12.80
C LEU A 22 30.11 -10.43 13.23
N TYR A 23 29.78 -10.30 14.53
CA TYR A 23 28.44 -10.57 15.04
C TYR A 23 27.38 -9.65 14.42
N ILE A 24 27.67 -8.35 14.26
CA ILE A 24 26.77 -7.40 13.61
C ILE A 24 26.57 -7.76 12.12
N ILE A 25 27.64 -8.13 11.41
CA ILE A 25 27.56 -8.53 9.99
C ILE A 25 26.75 -9.82 9.83
N ILE A 26 27.00 -10.84 10.65
CA ILE A 26 26.24 -12.09 10.67
C ILE A 26 24.77 -11.76 10.97
N ARG A 27 24.48 -11.00 12.04
CA ARG A 27 23.11 -10.59 12.34
C ARG A 27 22.48 -9.83 11.19
N SER A 28 23.21 -8.97 10.48
CA SER A 28 22.70 -8.24 9.30
C SER A 28 22.42 -9.18 8.11
N CYS A 29 23.26 -10.19 7.89
CA CYS A 29 23.09 -11.14 6.79
C CYS A 29 21.94 -12.14 7.05
N PHE A 30 21.76 -12.55 8.31
CA PHE A 30 20.68 -13.45 8.74
C PHE A 30 19.42 -12.70 9.20
N SER A 31 19.51 -11.39 9.40
CA SER A 31 18.38 -10.48 9.46
C SER A 31 17.87 -10.26 8.04
N SER A 32 17.38 -11.34 7.43
CA SER A 32 16.20 -11.23 6.60
C SER A 32 15.05 -10.80 7.51
N THR A 33 15.08 -9.57 8.01
CA THR A 33 13.82 -8.89 8.26
C THR A 33 13.24 -8.82 6.85
N LYS A 34 12.40 -9.81 6.53
CA LYS A 34 11.26 -9.54 5.68
C LYS A 34 10.55 -8.41 6.43
N PHE A 35 10.94 -7.18 6.16
CA PHE A 35 10.11 -6.02 6.36
C PHE A 35 9.00 -6.18 5.30
N SER A 36 8.17 -7.20 5.51
CA SER A 36 6.77 -7.10 5.22
C SER A 36 6.28 -6.31 6.42
N PRO A 37 5.88 -5.05 6.29
CA PRO A 37 4.96 -4.53 7.26
C PRO A 37 3.73 -5.43 7.12
N GLU A 38 3.68 -6.48 7.94
CA GLU A 38 2.46 -7.23 8.12
C GLU A 38 1.52 -6.23 8.75
N TYR A 39 0.58 -5.76 7.94
CA TYR A 39 -0.41 -4.77 8.31
C TYR A 39 -1.14 -5.30 9.55
N GLU A 40 -0.84 -4.74 10.71
CA GLU A 40 -1.69 -4.87 11.88
C GLU A 40 -2.82 -3.84 11.71
N PRO A 41 -4.06 -4.26 11.44
CA PRO A 41 -5.16 -3.32 11.35
C PRO A 41 -5.30 -2.61 12.70
N ALA A 42 -5.18 -1.27 12.68
CA ALA A 42 -5.35 -0.50 13.90
C ALA A 42 -6.75 -0.70 14.50
N THR A 43 -6.84 -0.54 15.81
CA THR A 43 -8.07 -0.65 16.59
C THR A 43 -9.14 0.33 16.08
N MET A 44 -10.41 -0.04 16.28
CA MET A 44 -11.63 0.51 15.65
C MET A 44 -11.76 2.05 15.69
N GLU A 45 -11.08 2.74 16.60
CA GLU A 45 -11.12 4.21 16.78
C GLU A 45 -10.41 5.03 15.68
N SER A 46 -9.79 4.39 14.68
CA SER A 46 -8.95 5.06 13.67
C SER A 46 -9.52 5.09 12.26
N TYR A 47 -10.66 4.46 12.01
CA TYR A 47 -11.28 4.42 10.69
C TYR A 47 -12.14 5.68 10.46
N SER A 48 -11.91 6.36 9.34
CA SER A 48 -12.73 7.47 8.86
C SER A 48 -13.70 7.00 7.76
N ILE A 49 -14.82 7.69 7.58
CA ILE A 49 -15.71 7.44 6.44
C ILE A 49 -15.01 7.97 5.18
N TYR A 50 -14.72 7.08 4.24
CA TYR A 50 -14.15 7.40 2.93
C TYR A 50 -15.25 7.65 1.90
N PHE A 51 -16.30 6.81 1.92
CA PHE A 51 -17.44 6.91 1.04
C PHE A 51 -18.70 6.40 1.75
N GLU A 52 -19.85 7.03 1.49
CA GLU A 52 -21.14 6.61 2.03
C GLU A 52 -22.27 6.92 1.04
N ASN A 53 -23.08 5.90 0.73
CA ASN A 53 -24.42 6.03 0.16
C ASN A 53 -25.39 5.07 0.86
N SER A 54 -26.62 4.98 0.36
CA SER A 54 -27.65 4.09 0.90
C SER A 54 -27.30 2.61 0.78
N GLU A 55 -26.46 2.24 -0.18
CA GLU A 55 -26.13 0.86 -0.50
C GLU A 55 -24.80 0.39 0.14
N LEU A 56 -23.85 1.30 0.33
CA LEU A 56 -22.47 0.99 0.69
C LEU A 56 -21.83 2.13 1.49
N LYS A 57 -21.23 1.75 2.61
CA LYS A 57 -20.28 2.58 3.36
C LYS A 57 -18.89 1.97 3.27
N ILE A 58 -17.91 2.76 2.88
CA ILE A 58 -16.49 2.40 2.89
C ILE A 58 -15.81 3.25 3.95
N PHE A 59 -15.12 2.59 4.86
CA PHE A 59 -14.25 3.20 5.83
C PHE A 59 -12.80 3.05 5.40
N SER A 60 -12.00 4.09 5.62
CA SER A 60 -10.57 4.08 5.34
C SER A 60 -9.74 4.24 6.59
N ILE A 61 -8.55 3.65 6.57
CA ILE A 61 -7.48 3.95 7.49
C ILE A 61 -6.18 4.18 6.71
N TYR A 62 -5.36 5.12 7.19
CA TYR A 62 -4.01 5.28 6.68
C TYR A 62 -3.20 3.99 6.89
N ALA A 63 -2.69 3.41 5.79
CA ALA A 63 -1.91 2.17 5.84
C ALA A 63 -0.43 2.38 5.46
N GLY A 64 -0.07 3.51 4.84
CA GLY A 64 1.31 3.88 4.54
C GLY A 64 1.44 4.74 3.29
N GLU A 65 2.66 4.76 2.75
CA GLU A 65 3.00 5.42 1.49
C GLU A 65 3.85 4.48 0.64
N ILE A 66 3.57 4.43 -0.67
CA ILE A 66 4.49 3.79 -1.62
C ILE A 66 5.78 4.59 -1.60
N ARG A 67 6.95 3.93 -1.63
CA ARG A 67 8.25 4.62 -1.49
C ARG A 67 8.36 5.77 -2.50
N MET A 68 8.46 7.01 -1.99
CA MET A 68 8.51 8.24 -2.80
C MET A 68 7.30 8.37 -3.75
N GLY A 69 6.11 8.05 -3.25
CA GLY A 69 4.90 7.84 -4.04
C GLY A 69 3.63 8.28 -3.32
N PRO A 70 2.45 7.86 -3.79
CA PRO A 70 1.19 8.20 -3.15
C PRO A 70 0.97 7.40 -1.87
N ILE A 71 0.11 7.95 -1.00
CA ILE A 71 -0.39 7.23 0.17
C ILE A 71 -1.24 6.03 -0.26
N PHE A 72 -1.25 5.00 0.56
CA PHE A 72 -2.19 3.90 0.44
C PHE A 72 -3.01 3.70 1.71
N LEU A 73 -4.25 3.30 1.50
CA LEU A 73 -5.30 3.18 2.50
C LEU A 73 -5.72 1.72 2.63
N GLY A 74 -6.01 1.30 3.86
CA GLY A 74 -6.74 0.06 4.12
C GLY A 74 -8.23 0.36 4.17
N PHE A 75 -9.06 -0.48 3.56
CA PHE A 75 -10.51 -0.28 3.53
C PHE A 75 -11.26 -1.34 4.35
N LYS A 76 -12.41 -0.93 4.89
CA LYS A 76 -13.49 -1.81 5.39
C LYS A 76 -14.81 -1.35 4.80
N SER A 77 -15.79 -2.25 4.70
CA SER A 77 -17.09 -1.87 4.13
C SER A 77 -18.28 -2.38 4.94
N GLU A 78 -19.37 -1.64 4.85
CA GLU A 78 -20.70 -2.02 5.33
C GLU A 78 -21.70 -1.85 4.16
N PRO A 79 -22.32 -2.93 3.63
CA PRO A 79 -22.12 -4.34 3.99
C PRO A 79 -20.70 -4.84 3.70
N ARG A 80 -20.32 -5.94 4.37
CA ARG A 80 -18.96 -6.49 4.28
C ARG A 80 -18.66 -7.05 2.90
N ILE A 81 -17.58 -6.57 2.27
CA ILE A 81 -17.03 -7.07 1.00
C ILE A 81 -15.61 -7.58 1.25
N GLN A 82 -15.41 -8.90 1.26
CA GLN A 82 -14.13 -9.52 1.63
C GLN A 82 -12.96 -9.11 0.72
N ASP A 83 -13.23 -8.97 -0.58
CA ASP A 83 -12.21 -8.55 -1.57
C ASP A 83 -11.72 -7.12 -1.34
N ILE A 84 -12.53 -6.31 -0.66
CA ILE A 84 -12.15 -4.94 -0.29
C ILE A 84 -11.23 -4.95 0.92
N GLU A 85 -11.60 -5.66 1.98
CA GLU A 85 -10.86 -5.67 3.26
C GLU A 85 -9.43 -6.21 3.18
N THR A 86 -9.13 -6.99 2.13
CA THR A 86 -7.80 -7.60 1.93
C THR A 86 -6.88 -6.78 1.03
N GLY A 87 -7.41 -5.71 0.41
CA GLY A 87 -6.65 -4.85 -0.50
C GLY A 87 -6.05 -3.62 0.16
N ILE A 88 -5.19 -2.95 -0.60
CA ILE A 88 -4.69 -1.60 -0.33
C ILE A 88 -5.10 -0.69 -1.49
N TYR A 89 -5.49 0.54 -1.17
CA TYR A 89 -6.15 1.43 -2.10
C TYR A 89 -5.49 2.80 -2.15
N GLY A 90 -5.61 3.48 -3.28
CA GLY A 90 -5.23 4.88 -3.40
C GLY A 90 -6.31 5.80 -2.84
N ASP A 91 -5.93 7.04 -2.59
CA ASP A 91 -6.85 8.14 -2.27
C ASP A 91 -7.47 8.70 -3.57
N TRP A 92 -8.11 7.81 -4.32
CA TRP A 92 -8.81 8.15 -5.54
C TRP A 92 -10.05 7.27 -5.69
N PHE A 93 -11.16 7.90 -6.06
CA PHE A 93 -12.38 7.21 -6.44
C PHE A 93 -13.19 8.02 -7.44
N TYR A 94 -14.11 7.35 -8.14
CA TYR A 94 -15.12 7.99 -8.95
C TYR A 94 -16.47 7.30 -8.78
N LYS A 95 -17.49 8.08 -8.43
CA LYS A 95 -18.85 7.57 -8.19
C LYS A 95 -19.68 7.63 -9.48
N THR A 96 -20.45 6.58 -9.72
CA THR A 96 -21.56 6.53 -10.68
C THR A 96 -22.86 6.18 -9.97
N ASP A 97 -23.98 6.13 -10.69
CA ASP A 97 -25.27 5.71 -10.12
C ASP A 97 -25.30 4.21 -9.81
N SER A 98 -24.54 3.39 -10.54
CA SER A 98 -24.51 1.93 -10.41
C SER A 98 -23.42 1.44 -9.47
N GLY A 99 -22.39 2.24 -9.19
CA GLY A 99 -21.25 1.81 -8.40
C GLY A 99 -20.15 2.84 -8.22
N ILE A 100 -19.04 2.39 -7.66
CA ILE A 100 -17.85 3.20 -7.39
C ILE A 100 -16.61 2.57 -8.01
N TYR A 101 -15.84 3.40 -8.72
CA TYR A 101 -14.52 3.06 -9.21
C TYR A 101 -13.48 3.40 -8.15
N LEU A 102 -12.51 2.51 -7.93
CA LEU A 102 -11.44 2.68 -6.96
C LEU A 102 -10.08 2.33 -7.57
N GLN A 103 -9.04 2.95 -7.05
CA GLN A 103 -7.64 2.61 -7.32
C GLN A 103 -7.17 1.56 -6.33
N LYS A 104 -6.94 0.32 -6.78
CA LYS A 104 -6.39 -0.77 -5.95
C LYS A 104 -4.91 -0.94 -6.25
N TRP A 105 -4.04 -0.79 -5.26
CA TRP A 105 -2.60 -1.00 -5.46
C TRP A 105 -2.26 -2.49 -5.53
N ASN A 106 -1.40 -2.86 -6.48
CA ASN A 106 -0.93 -4.23 -6.64
C ASN A 106 0.22 -4.55 -5.68
N SER A 107 0.93 -3.51 -5.20
CA SER A 107 2.10 -3.63 -4.34
C SER A 107 2.34 -2.33 -3.58
N THR A 108 2.98 -2.40 -2.41
CA THR A 108 3.48 -1.24 -1.67
C THR A 108 4.86 -0.76 -2.14
N LYS A 109 5.48 -1.50 -3.08
CA LYS A 109 6.85 -1.24 -3.57
C LYS A 109 6.89 -0.47 -4.89
N GLU A 110 5.88 -0.65 -5.73
CA GLU A 110 5.81 -0.08 -7.07
C GLU A 110 4.45 0.58 -7.27
N PRO A 111 4.37 1.73 -7.96
CA PRO A 111 3.13 2.47 -8.19
C PRO A 111 2.28 1.84 -9.31
N ASN A 112 2.04 0.54 -9.23
CA ASN A 112 1.18 -0.19 -10.16
C ASN A 112 -0.17 -0.44 -9.50
N ALA A 113 -1.24 -0.04 -10.16
CA ALA A 113 -2.59 -0.18 -9.65
C ALA A 113 -3.56 -0.76 -10.68
N ASP A 114 -4.62 -1.35 -10.15
CA ASP A 114 -5.76 -1.85 -10.89
C ASP A 114 -6.93 -0.89 -10.69
N LEU A 115 -7.60 -0.54 -11.78
CA LEU A 115 -8.88 0.14 -11.75
C LEU A 115 -9.95 -0.93 -11.48
N ILE A 116 -10.57 -0.85 -10.32
CA ILE A 116 -11.65 -1.75 -9.93
C ILE A 116 -12.98 -0.99 -9.87
N PHE A 117 -14.08 -1.72 -10.01
CA PHE A 117 -15.44 -1.23 -9.88
C PHE A 117 -16.19 -2.07 -8.85
N ILE A 118 -16.90 -1.41 -7.93
CA ILE A 118 -17.82 -2.05 -6.99
C ILE A 118 -19.25 -1.71 -7.43
N ASP A 119 -20.02 -2.73 -7.79
CA ASP A 119 -21.44 -2.61 -8.11
C ASP A 119 -22.26 -2.44 -6.82
N PHE A 120 -23.06 -1.37 -6.71
CA PHE A 120 -23.85 -1.10 -5.51
C PHE A 120 -25.02 -2.08 -5.28
N LYS A 121 -25.51 -2.73 -6.33
CA LYS A 121 -26.66 -3.64 -6.25
C LYS A 121 -26.24 -5.03 -5.78
N ASN A 122 -25.16 -5.55 -6.35
CA ASN A 122 -24.69 -6.91 -6.10
C ASN A 122 -23.49 -6.97 -5.16
N LEU A 123 -22.88 -5.81 -4.84
CA LEU A 123 -21.65 -5.68 -4.04
C LEU A 123 -20.49 -6.52 -4.57
N ASN A 124 -20.48 -6.75 -5.88
CA ASN A 124 -19.43 -7.49 -6.57
C ASN A 124 -18.30 -6.55 -6.99
N VAL A 125 -17.06 -6.98 -6.78
CA VAL A 125 -15.85 -6.27 -7.18
C VAL A 125 -15.36 -6.81 -8.51
N GLN A 126 -15.24 -5.93 -9.50
CA GLN A 126 -14.75 -6.26 -10.83
C GLN A 126 -13.47 -5.48 -11.14
N THR A 127 -12.47 -6.14 -11.72
CA THR A 127 -11.27 -5.45 -12.21
C THR A 127 -11.51 -5.01 -13.65
N ILE A 128 -11.51 -3.71 -13.89
CA ILE A 128 -11.78 -3.10 -15.20
C ILE A 128 -10.49 -3.02 -16.02
N LYS A 129 -9.39 -2.65 -15.38
CA LYS A 129 -8.07 -2.59 -15.99
C LYS A 129 -7.00 -2.89 -14.94
N SER A 130 -6.05 -3.76 -15.31
CA SER A 130 -4.92 -4.09 -14.44
C SER A 130 -3.61 -3.44 -14.87
N ASN A 131 -2.69 -3.33 -13.90
CA ASN A 131 -1.29 -2.92 -14.08
C ASN A 131 -1.13 -1.52 -14.73
N ILE A 132 -1.95 -0.56 -14.29
CA ILE A 132 -1.79 0.84 -14.64
C ILE A 132 -0.58 1.40 -13.86
N THR A 133 0.42 1.88 -14.58
CA THR A 133 1.70 2.36 -14.01
C THR A 133 1.70 3.85 -13.67
N SER A 134 0.54 4.51 -13.81
CA SER A 134 0.35 5.91 -13.45
C SER A 134 -0.44 6.03 -12.16
N VAL A 135 -0.13 7.05 -11.38
CA VAL A 135 -0.79 7.38 -10.10
C VAL A 135 -1.88 8.43 -10.27
N ASN A 136 -1.83 9.22 -11.35
CA ASN A 136 -2.76 10.32 -11.59
C ASN A 136 -3.86 9.82 -12.50
N TRP A 137 -5.08 9.74 -11.98
CA TRP A 137 -6.22 9.19 -12.70
C TRP A 137 -7.33 10.23 -12.82
N LYS A 138 -8.02 10.22 -13.97
CA LYS A 138 -9.20 11.04 -14.18
C LYS A 138 -10.24 10.24 -14.95
N ILE A 139 -11.51 10.49 -14.62
CA ILE A 139 -12.62 10.07 -15.47
C ILE A 139 -13.30 11.34 -15.99
N GLU A 140 -13.55 11.36 -17.29
CA GLU A 140 -14.20 12.47 -18.00
C GLU A 140 -15.43 11.96 -18.75
N ASN A 141 -16.45 12.81 -18.88
CA ASN A 141 -17.57 12.52 -19.77
C ASN A 141 -17.30 13.14 -21.14
N ILE A 142 -17.06 12.30 -22.14
CA ILE A 142 -16.81 12.70 -23.53
C ILE A 142 -17.99 12.24 -24.38
N ALA A 143 -18.79 13.21 -24.84
CA ALA A 143 -19.95 12.97 -25.70
C ALA A 143 -20.96 11.93 -25.14
N GLY A 144 -21.16 11.92 -23.81
CA GLY A 144 -22.07 11.00 -23.13
C GLY A 144 -21.43 9.68 -22.68
N ASN A 145 -20.16 9.45 -23.01
CA ASN A 145 -19.41 8.26 -22.57
C ASN A 145 -18.44 8.64 -21.47
N LEU A 146 -18.36 7.82 -20.42
CA LEU A 146 -17.33 7.99 -19.40
C LEU A 146 -16.02 7.40 -19.93
N VAL A 147 -14.93 8.16 -19.82
CA VAL A 147 -13.60 7.77 -20.27
C VAL A 147 -12.63 7.94 -19.12
N PHE A 148 -12.00 6.85 -18.73
CA PHE A 148 -10.87 6.82 -17.82
C PHE A 148 -9.58 7.19 -18.56
N ASN A 149 -8.79 8.08 -17.98
CA ASN A 149 -7.49 8.54 -18.47
C ASN A 149 -6.47 8.47 -17.33
N ASP A 150 -5.34 7.82 -17.60
CA ASP A 150 -4.24 7.66 -16.64
C ASP A 150 -3.07 8.64 -16.88
N PHE A 151 -3.23 9.62 -17.77
CA PHE A 151 -2.22 10.62 -18.17
C PHE A 151 -0.92 10.05 -18.73
N SER A 152 -0.82 8.73 -18.91
CA SER A 152 0.28 8.06 -19.60
C SER A 152 -0.04 7.80 -21.08
N GLY A 153 -1.22 8.25 -21.52
CA GLY A 153 -1.75 8.06 -22.86
C GLY A 153 -2.70 6.87 -23.00
N ASN A 154 -3.05 6.18 -21.91
CA ASN A 154 -4.08 5.16 -21.94
C ASN A 154 -5.44 5.78 -21.65
N GLU A 155 -6.37 5.57 -22.58
CA GLU A 155 -7.77 5.96 -22.45
C GLU A 155 -8.64 4.71 -22.55
N ILE A 156 -9.60 4.58 -21.62
CA ILE A 156 -10.50 3.44 -21.54
C ILE A 156 -11.91 3.97 -21.41
N ALA A 157 -12.77 3.64 -22.38
CA ALA A 157 -14.20 3.86 -22.22
C ALA A 157 -14.73 2.94 -21.12
N ILE A 158 -15.40 3.53 -20.13
CA ILE A 158 -16.00 2.86 -18.99
C ILE A 158 -17.51 3.16 -18.97
N ALA A 159 -18.30 2.27 -18.39
CA ALA A 159 -19.77 2.31 -18.43
C ALA A 159 -20.37 2.45 -17.04
#